data_AF-A0A511Z6C3-F1
#
_entry.id   AF-A0A511Z6C3-F1
#
_cell.length_a   1.000
_cell.length_b   1.000
_cell.length_c   1.000
_cell.angle_alpha   90.00
_cell.angle_beta   90.00
_cell.angle_gamma   90.00
#
_symmetry.space_group_name_H-M   'P 1'
#
loop_
_entity.id
_entity.type
_entity.pdbx_description
1 polymer ?
#
loop_
_entity_poly.entity_id
_entity_poly.type
_entity_poly.pdbx_seq_one_letter_code
_entity_poly.pdbx_strand_id
1 'polypeptide(L)'
;MVRENALFLENTCRRTLNYEDRGALNGLVDADQLNRVGTGYYVLAAALAPYFKEGNSRDRELINNFLDEFYSLSDSELTYGDYNELLGRAHGNLRELLNTLTA
;
A
#
# COMPACT_ATOMS: atom_id res chain seq x y z
N MET A 1 -7.40 -15.64 -5.82
CA MET A 1 -6.91 -14.42 -6.50
C MET A 1 -7.34 -13.11 -5.85
N VAL A 2 -8.63 -12.77 -5.77
CA VAL A 2 -9.08 -11.44 -5.27
C VAL A 2 -8.70 -11.16 -3.80
N ARG A 3 -9.05 -12.08 -2.89
CA ARG A 3 -8.71 -11.95 -1.46
C ARG A 3 -7.19 -12.04 -1.18
N GLU A 4 -6.43 -12.63 -2.10
CA GLU A 4 -5.00 -12.82 -1.95
C GLU A 4 -4.23 -11.50 -2.10
N ASN A 5 -4.62 -10.63 -3.04
CA ASN A 5 -3.98 -9.32 -3.22
C ASN A 5 -4.09 -8.46 -1.96
N ALA A 6 -5.28 -8.35 -1.38
CA ALA A 6 -5.52 -7.61 -0.15
C ALA A 6 -4.71 -8.20 1.04
N LEU A 7 -4.67 -9.54 1.18
CA LEU A 7 -3.90 -10.20 2.23
C LEU A 7 -2.39 -10.00 2.09
N PHE A 8 -1.86 -10.07 0.87
CA PHE A 8 -0.44 -9.86 0.63
C PHE A 8 -0.04 -8.40 0.82
N LEU A 9 -0.90 -7.48 0.39
CA LEU A 9 -0.67 -6.06 0.63
C LEU A 9 -0.75 -5.73 2.13
N GLU A 10 -1.76 -6.24 2.85
CA GLU A 10 -1.85 -6.13 4.31
C GLU A 10 -0.56 -6.61 4.98
N ASN A 11 -0.11 -7.83 4.66
CA ASN A 11 1.10 -8.38 5.26
C ASN A 11 2.34 -7.54 4.93
N THR A 12 2.45 -7.03 3.70
CA THR A 12 3.56 -6.16 3.29
C THR A 12 3.56 -4.86 4.10
N CYS A 13 2.42 -4.17 4.16
CA CYS A 13 2.28 -2.90 4.89
C CYS A 13 2.41 -3.06 6.41
N ARG A 14 1.96 -4.20 6.98
CA ARG A 14 2.19 -4.47 8.41
C ARG A 14 3.65 -4.67 8.72
N ARG A 15 4.40 -5.38 7.86
CA ARG A 15 5.84 -5.57 8.02
C ARG A 15 6.62 -4.26 7.94
N THR A 16 6.28 -3.36 7.01
CA THR A 16 6.96 -2.06 6.91
C THR A 16 6.77 -1.21 8.17
N LEU A 17 5.62 -1.36 8.83
CA LEU A 17 5.29 -0.65 10.06
C LEU A 17 5.66 -1.42 11.34
N ASN A 18 6.32 -2.56 11.21
CA ASN A 18 6.69 -3.45 12.31
C ASN A 18 5.49 -3.87 13.20
N TYR A 19 4.35 -4.15 12.58
CA TYR A 19 3.17 -4.71 13.26
C TYR A 19 3.07 -6.22 13.07
N GLU A 20 3.03 -6.95 14.18
CA GLU A 20 2.94 -8.41 14.17
C GLU A 20 1.49 -8.93 14.07
N ASP A 21 0.55 -8.21 14.68
CA ASP A 21 -0.88 -8.56 14.71
C ASP A 21 -1.62 -8.25 13.41
N ARG A 22 -2.71 -8.97 13.13
CA ARG A 22 -3.66 -8.64 12.06
C ARG A 22 -4.53 -7.44 12.44
N GLY A 23 -5.00 -6.69 11.45
CA GLY A 23 -5.87 -5.53 11.68
C GLY A 23 -5.13 -4.35 12.33
N ALA A 24 -3.84 -4.17 12.00
CA ALA A 24 -3.00 -3.13 12.56
C ALA A 24 -3.54 -1.72 12.26
N LEU A 25 -3.13 -0.73 13.08
CA LEU A 25 -3.65 0.64 13.03
C LEU A 25 -5.19 0.69 13.14
N ASN A 26 -5.76 -0.03 14.11
CA ASN A 26 -7.21 -0.07 14.35
C ASN A 26 -8.02 -0.50 13.12
N GLY A 27 -7.52 -1.51 12.39
CA GLY A 27 -8.15 -2.03 11.18
C GLY A 27 -7.88 -1.22 9.92
N LEU A 28 -7.05 -0.17 9.97
CA LEU A 28 -6.66 0.56 8.76
C LEU A 28 -5.84 -0.33 7.81
N VAL A 29 -4.93 -1.12 8.36
CA VAL A 29 -4.14 -2.11 7.59
C VAL A 29 -4.74 -3.49 7.83
N ASP A 30 -5.89 -3.71 7.19
CA ASP A 30 -6.66 -4.94 7.25
C ASP A 30 -7.12 -5.35 5.84
N ALA A 31 -7.10 -6.64 5.52
CA ALA A 31 -7.51 -7.12 4.21
C ALA A 31 -8.98 -6.82 3.88
N ASP A 32 -9.90 -6.81 4.85
CA ASP A 32 -11.30 -6.47 4.58
C ASP A 32 -11.43 -4.96 4.33
N GLN A 33 -10.66 -4.13 5.04
CA GLN A 33 -10.54 -2.71 4.75
C GLN A 33 -9.96 -2.44 3.36
N LEU A 34 -8.88 -3.12 2.99
CA LEU A 34 -8.24 -3.01 1.67
C LEU A 34 -9.16 -3.47 0.54
N ASN A 35 -10.04 -4.45 0.79
CA ASN A 35 -11.05 -4.90 -0.17
C ASN A 35 -12.19 -3.89 -0.36
N ARG A 36 -12.34 -2.91 0.53
CA ARG A 36 -13.26 -1.81 0.30
C ARG A 36 -12.64 -0.86 -0.72
N VAL A 37 -13.32 -0.67 -1.85
CA VAL A 37 -12.89 0.26 -2.90
C VAL A 37 -12.68 1.67 -2.31
N GLY A 38 -11.60 2.32 -2.73
CA GLY A 38 -11.22 3.67 -2.32
C GLY A 38 -10.35 3.77 -1.05
N THR A 39 -9.89 2.65 -0.49
CA THR A 39 -9.10 2.66 0.76
C THR A 39 -7.61 2.36 0.55
N GLY A 40 -7.26 1.66 -0.52
CA GLY A 40 -5.92 1.12 -0.76
C GLY A 40 -4.82 2.18 -0.73
N TYR A 41 -5.09 3.37 -1.29
CA TYR A 41 -4.14 4.47 -1.32
C TYR A 41 -3.68 4.89 0.08
N TYR A 42 -4.60 5.03 1.03
CA TYR A 42 -4.28 5.48 2.38
C TYR A 42 -3.42 4.47 3.13
N VAL A 43 -3.62 3.17 2.86
CA VAL A 43 -2.80 2.10 3.43
C VAL A 43 -1.38 2.15 2.87
N LEU A 44 -1.22 2.37 1.56
CA LEU A 44 0.09 2.55 0.94
C LEU A 44 0.83 3.77 1.50
N ALA A 45 0.14 4.92 1.59
CA ALA A 45 0.72 6.15 2.13
C ALA A 45 1.14 5.97 3.60
N ALA A 46 0.32 5.32 4.41
CA ALA A 46 0.66 5.01 5.80
C ALA A 46 1.90 4.11 5.90
N ALA A 47 1.98 3.06 5.07
CA ALA A 47 3.11 2.14 5.04
C ALA A 47 4.43 2.79 4.63
N LEU A 48 4.39 3.81 3.75
CA LEU A 48 5.56 4.52 3.25
C LEU A 48 5.96 5.75 4.08
N ALA A 49 5.08 6.23 4.97
CA ALA A 49 5.31 7.42 5.77
C ALA A 49 6.65 7.42 6.55
N PRO A 50 7.10 6.30 7.17
CA PRO A 50 8.40 6.27 7.84
C PRO A 50 9.58 6.53 6.89
N TYR A 51 9.56 5.89 5.71
CA TYR A 51 10.60 6.05 4.69
C TYR A 51 10.59 7.44 4.08
N PHE A 52 9.41 8.05 3.92
CA PHE A 52 9.31 9.42 3.41
C PHE A 52 9.91 10.43 4.41
N LYS A 53 9.59 10.24 5.70
CA LYS A 53 10.03 11.12 6.79
C LYS A 53 11.55 11.09 6.94
N GLU A 54 12.12 9.90 7.06
CA GLU A 54 13.55 9.70 7.35
C GLU A 54 14.41 9.64 6.07
N GLY A 55 13.80 9.46 4.90
CA GLY A 55 14.48 9.32 3.61
C GLY A 55 15.07 10.62 3.05
N ASN A 56 16.02 10.46 2.13
CA ASN A 56 16.65 11.57 1.42
C ASN A 56 15.75 12.09 0.27
N SER A 57 16.21 13.12 -0.46
CA SER A 57 15.42 13.72 -1.55
C SER A 57 15.02 12.71 -2.65
N ARG A 58 15.92 11.76 -2.99
CA ARG A 58 15.64 10.71 -3.97
C ARG A 58 14.59 9.73 -3.46
N ASP A 59 14.68 9.32 -2.20
CA ASP A 59 13.71 8.38 -1.60
C ASP A 59 12.31 8.99 -1.60
N ARG A 60 12.21 10.28 -1.23
CA ARG A 60 10.95 11.04 -1.25
C ARG A 60 10.38 11.16 -2.66
N GLU A 61 11.22 11.39 -3.66
CA GLU A 61 10.81 11.44 -5.07
C GLU A 61 10.27 10.07 -5.53
N LEU A 62 10.97 8.98 -5.22
CA LEU A 62 10.51 7.62 -5.54
C LEU A 62 9.16 7.30 -4.89
N ILE A 63 8.99 7.66 -3.62
CA ILE A 63 7.74 7.47 -2.88
C ILE A 63 6.61 8.32 -3.49
N ASN A 64 6.86 9.58 -3.82
CA ASN A 64 5.85 10.44 -4.46
C ASN A 64 5.42 9.88 -5.81
N ASN A 65 6.37 9.48 -6.66
CA ASN A 65 6.05 8.89 -7.96
C ASN A 65 5.21 7.62 -7.83
N PHE A 66 5.52 6.77 -6.84
CA PHE A 66 4.74 5.57 -6.55
C PHE A 66 3.32 5.93 -6.08
N LEU A 67 3.18 6.87 -5.14
CA LEU A 67 1.87 7.28 -4.63
C LEU A 67 1.02 7.93 -5.71
N ASP A 68 1.63 8.72 -6.61
CA ASP A 68 0.94 9.32 -7.75
C ASP A 68 0.46 8.26 -8.75
N GLU A 69 1.27 7.23 -9.05
CA GLU A 69 0.87 6.12 -9.94
C GLU A 69 -0.39 5.40 -9.40
N PHE A 70 -0.49 5.25 -8.07
CA PHE A 70 -1.56 4.51 -7.43
C PHE A 70 -2.61 5.39 -6.74
N TYR A 71 -2.65 6.69 -7.06
CA TYR A 71 -3.60 7.63 -6.46
C TYR A 71 -5.06 7.20 -6.66
N SER A 72 -5.39 6.57 -7.79
CA SER A 72 -6.74 6.07 -8.09
C SER A 72 -7.23 5.02 -7.09
N LEU A 73 -6.37 4.38 -6.29
CA LEU A 73 -6.82 3.51 -5.20
C LEU A 73 -7.56 4.27 -4.07
N SER A 74 -7.61 5.60 -4.11
CA SER A 74 -8.45 6.44 -3.25
C SER A 74 -9.87 6.67 -3.82
N ASP A 75 -10.11 6.34 -5.09
CA ASP A 75 -11.38 6.55 -5.77
C ASP A 75 -12.39 5.45 -5.39
N SER A 76 -13.50 5.85 -4.76
CA SER A 76 -14.58 4.95 -4.37
C SER A 76 -15.47 4.50 -5.53
N GLU A 77 -15.38 5.17 -6.68
CA GLU A 77 -16.21 4.90 -7.86
C GLU A 77 -15.57 3.87 -8.81
N LEU A 78 -14.34 3.44 -8.54
CA LEU A 78 -13.71 2.35 -9.29
C LEU A 78 -14.56 1.08 -9.22
N THR A 79 -14.62 0.34 -10.32
CA THR A 79 -15.19 -1.00 -10.26
C THR A 79 -14.32 -1.87 -9.36
N TYR A 80 -14.94 -2.81 -8.65
CA TYR A 80 -14.20 -3.74 -7.79
C TYR A 80 -13.13 -4.54 -8.56
N GLY A 81 -13.41 -4.87 -9.84
CA GLY A 81 -12.46 -5.55 -10.71
C GLY A 81 -11.22 -4.71 -10.99
N ASP A 82 -11.41 -3.48 -11.48
CA ASP A 82 -10.31 -2.56 -11.80
C ASP A 82 -9.51 -2.21 -10.54
N TYR A 83 -10.21 -1.97 -9.43
CA TYR A 83 -9.58 -1.69 -8.14
C TYR A 83 -8.71 -2.85 -7.66
N ASN A 84 -9.18 -4.10 -7.77
CA ASN A 84 -8.40 -5.26 -7.35
C ASN A 84 -7.22 -5.57 -8.28
N GLU A 85 -7.34 -5.31 -9.58
CA GLU A 85 -6.21 -5.39 -10.50
C GLU A 85 -5.14 -4.35 -10.15
N LEU A 86 -5.56 -3.11 -9.88
CA LEU A 86 -4.69 -2.02 -9.47
C LEU A 86 -4.01 -2.31 -8.12
N LEU A 87 -4.73 -2.88 -7.14
CA LEU A 87 -4.16 -3.36 -5.88
C LEU A 87 -3.07 -4.42 -6.09
N GLY A 88 -3.29 -5.37 -7.01
CA GLY A 88 -2.31 -6.40 -7.34
C GLY A 88 -1.02 -5.81 -7.89
N ARG A 89 -1.13 -4.85 -8.80
CA ARG A 89 0.03 -4.10 -9.33
C ARG A 89 0.73 -3.28 -8.25
N ALA A 90 -0.04 -2.57 -7.41
CA ALA A 90 0.50 -1.78 -6.31
C ALA A 90 1.30 -2.63 -5.33
N HIS A 91 0.83 -3.84 -5.00
CA HIS A 91 1.56 -4.77 -4.15
C HIS A 91 2.91 -5.17 -4.75
N GLY A 92 2.96 -5.49 -6.06
CA GLY A 92 4.21 -5.81 -6.75
C GLY A 92 5.21 -4.64 -6.70
N ASN A 93 4.77 -3.47 -7.15
CA ASN A 93 5.59 -2.26 -7.20
C ASN A 93 6.03 -1.80 -5.79
N LEU A 94 5.17 -1.95 -4.77
CA LEU A 94 5.52 -1.62 -3.38
C LEU A 94 6.69 -2.46 -2.89
N ARG A 95 6.71 -3.77 -3.20
CA ARG A 95 7.82 -4.65 -2.79
C ARG A 95 9.14 -4.23 -3.43
N GLU A 96 9.12 -3.86 -4.71
CA GLU A 96 10.30 -3.39 -5.43
C GLU A 96 10.80 -2.05 -4.88
N LEU A 97 9.87 -1.13 -4.61
CA LEU A 97 10.19 0.15 -3.98
C LEU A 97 10.82 -0.07 -2.60
N LEU A 98 10.22 -0.89 -1.75
CA LEU A 98 10.74 -1.17 -0.41
C LEU A 98 12.15 -1.77 -0.45
N ASN A 99 12.40 -2.73 -1.36
CA ASN A 99 13.75 -3.28 -1.56
C ASN A 99 14.77 -2.18 -1.90
N THR A 100 14.35 -1.18 -2.69
CA THR A 100 15.20 -0.04 -3.07
C THR A 100 15.45 0.90 -1.88
N LEU A 101 14.42 1.16 -1.07
CA LEU A 101 14.49 2.08 0.07
C LEU A 101 15.25 1.50 1.27
N THR A 102 15.40 0.17 1.35
CA THR A 102 16.10 -0.52 2.44
C THR A 102 17.46 -1.09 2.04
N ALA A 103 17.88 -0.93 0.79
CA ALA A 103 19.18 -1.36 0.28
C ALA A 103 20.29 -0.39 0.67
#